data_AF-A0A101Y2X5-F1
#
_entry.id   AF-A0A101Y2X5-F1
#
_cell.length_a   1.000
_cell.length_b   1.000
_cell.length_c   1.000
_cell.angle_alpha   90.00
_cell.angle_beta   90.00
_cell.angle_gamma   90.00
#
_symmetry.space_group_name_H-M   'P 1'
#
loop_
_entity.id
_entity.type
_entity.pdbx_description
1 polymer ?
#
loop_
_entity_poly.entity_id
_entity_poly.type
_entity_poly.pdbx_seq_one_letter_code
_entity_poly.pdbx_strand_id
1 'polypeptide(L)'
;MLQPAGFADELRAALRIGEACWGFLILFRKEEQGPFQQEELQFIRDIAPLIAGRLKAKALSQAAPADSGGQPEEGIIILDDGLEPVSLNPGGSYCWSSCSAWSSSPGPRCPGRSGSSACGR
;
A
#
# COMPACT_ATOMS: atom_id res chain seq x y z
N MET A 1 -4.21 21.42 14.77
CA MET A 1 -4.60 20.81 13.49
C MET A 1 -5.30 19.45 13.65
N LEU A 2 -5.26 18.78 14.81
CA LEU A 2 -6.02 17.53 15.02
C LEU A 2 -7.38 17.75 15.70
N GLN A 3 -7.47 18.72 16.61
CA GLN A 3 -8.75 19.26 17.06
C GLN A 3 -9.21 20.40 16.14
N PRO A 4 -10.52 20.53 15.87
CA PRO A 4 -11.67 19.83 16.48
C PRO A 4 -12.10 18.54 15.74
N ALA A 5 -11.28 17.95 14.88
CA ALA A 5 -11.67 16.81 14.04
C ALA A 5 -11.78 15.47 14.79
N GLY A 6 -11.55 15.44 16.12
CA GLY A 6 -11.69 14.25 16.96
C GLY A 6 -10.53 13.26 16.84
N PHE A 7 -9.35 13.72 16.42
CA PHE A 7 -8.13 12.90 16.37
C PHE A 7 -7.18 13.26 17.52
N ALA A 8 -6.63 12.24 18.18
CA ALA A 8 -5.61 12.41 19.20
C ALA A 8 -4.21 12.53 18.61
N ASP A 9 -3.94 11.82 17.51
CA ASP A 9 -2.57 11.66 17.01
C ASP A 9 -2.51 11.41 15.50
N GLU A 10 -1.35 11.69 14.93
CA GLU A 10 -1.03 11.51 13.52
C GLU A 10 0.34 10.85 13.35
N LEU A 11 0.36 9.70 12.70
CA LEU A 11 1.59 9.00 12.33
C LEU A 11 1.89 9.19 10.84
N ARG A 12 3.06 9.76 10.53
CA ARG A 12 3.56 9.91 9.15
C ARG A 12 4.77 9.03 8.93
N ALA A 13 4.74 8.20 7.89
CA ALA A 13 5.84 7.34 7.49
C ALA A 13 6.25 7.57 6.04
N ALA A 14 7.54 7.82 5.81
CA ALA A 14 8.12 7.87 4.47
C ALA A 14 8.38 6.45 3.95
N LEU A 15 7.89 6.14 2.75
CA LEU A 15 8.01 4.82 2.12
C LEU A 15 9.26 4.81 1.24
N ARG A 16 10.38 4.33 1.79
CA ARG A 16 11.71 4.42 1.17
C ARG A 16 12.28 3.05 0.76
N ILE A 17 13.06 3.04 -0.32
CA ILE A 17 13.92 1.92 -0.74
C ILE A 17 15.30 2.51 -1.05
N GLY A 18 16.32 2.15 -0.26
CA GLY A 18 17.60 2.83 -0.26
C GLY A 18 17.42 4.31 0.10
N GLU A 19 18.10 5.20 -0.64
CA GLU A 19 18.03 6.65 -0.43
C GLU A 19 16.78 7.31 -1.04
N ALA A 20 15.99 6.57 -1.84
CA ALA A 20 14.86 7.13 -2.58
C ALA A 20 13.53 6.97 -1.84
N CYS A 21 12.73 8.04 -1.82
CA CYS A 21 11.34 8.05 -1.35
C CYS A 21 10.38 7.75 -2.51
N TRP A 22 9.53 6.75 -2.33
CA TRP A 22 8.57 6.29 -3.34
C TRP A 22 7.11 6.56 -2.96
N GLY A 23 6.88 7.20 -1.80
CA GLY A 23 5.55 7.57 -1.31
C GLY A 23 5.56 7.88 0.19
N PHE A 24 4.38 8.12 0.74
CA PHE A 24 4.17 8.36 2.16
C PHE A 24 2.88 7.72 2.64
N LEU A 25 2.84 7.39 3.93
CA LEU A 25 1.66 6.94 4.66
C LEU A 25 1.35 7.96 5.74
N ILE A 26 0.06 8.35 5.85
CA ILE A 26 -0.44 9.22 6.91
C ILE A 26 -1.59 8.48 7.58
N LEU A 27 -1.45 8.21 8.88
CA LEU A 27 -2.45 7.52 9.70
C LEU A 27 -2.94 8.46 10.79
N PHE A 28 -4.25 8.51 10.99
CA PHE A 28 -4.88 9.29 12.04
C PHE A 28 -5.49 8.38 13.10
N ARG A 29 -5.37 8.76 14.36
CA ARG A 29 -5.90 8.01 15.50
C ARG A 29 -6.98 8.82 16.20
N LYS A 30 -8.15 8.21 16.43
CA LYS A 30 -9.26 8.88 17.13
C LYS A 30 -8.91 9.13 18.59
N GLU A 31 -9.49 10.17 19.19
CA GLU A 31 -9.23 10.55 20.59
C GLU A 31 -9.44 9.39 21.59
N GLU A 32 -10.47 8.58 21.39
CA GLU A 32 -10.81 7.45 22.25
C GLU A 32 -9.74 6.35 22.31
N GLN A 33 -8.83 6.32 21.32
CA GLN A 33 -7.82 5.28 21.17
C GLN A 33 -6.44 5.70 21.71
N GLY A 34 -6.27 6.97 22.13
CA GLY A 34 -4.98 7.50 22.59
C GLY A 34 -3.95 7.70 21.46
N PRO A 35 -2.69 8.05 21.79
CA PRO A 35 -1.62 8.19 20.80
C PRO A 35 -1.11 6.83 20.28
N PHE A 36 -0.39 6.84 19.16
CA PHE A 36 0.26 5.63 18.65
C PHE A 36 1.36 5.14 19.59
N GLN A 37 1.36 3.84 19.88
CA GLN A 37 2.31 3.20 20.78
C GLN A 37 3.58 2.75 20.05
N GLN A 38 4.65 2.54 20.82
CA GLN A 38 5.96 2.18 20.29
C GLN A 38 5.92 0.91 19.43
N GLU A 39 5.12 -0.08 19.83
CA GLU A 39 4.93 -1.33 19.10
C GLU A 39 4.28 -1.10 17.72
N GLU A 40 3.35 -0.15 17.63
CA GLU A 40 2.68 0.23 16.38
C GLU A 40 3.64 0.98 15.46
N LEU A 41 4.48 1.87 16.01
CA LEU A 41 5.53 2.55 15.25
C LEU A 41 6.51 1.54 14.64
N GLN A 42 6.89 0.52 15.42
CA GLN A 42 7.78 -0.55 14.96
C GLN A 42 7.11 -1.41 13.88
N PHE A 43 5.83 -1.73 14.05
CA PHE A 43 5.07 -2.42 13.02
C PHE A 43 5.04 -1.63 11.70
N ILE A 44 4.73 -0.33 11.75
CA ILE A 44 4.75 0.54 10.56
C ILE A 44 6.14 0.60 9.93
N ARG A 45 7.20 0.67 10.74
CA ARG A 45 8.59 0.64 10.28
C ARG A 45 8.91 -0.64 9.52
N ASP A 46 8.43 -1.78 10.00
CA ASP A 46 8.71 -3.10 9.39
C ASP A 46 7.96 -3.30 8.08
N ILE A 47 6.73 -2.78 7.96
CA ILE A 47 5.94 -2.92 6.72
C ILE A 47 6.24 -1.85 5.68
N ALA A 48 6.74 -0.67 6.07
CA ALA A 48 6.96 0.46 5.16
C ALA A 48 7.82 0.11 3.93
N PRO A 49 8.93 -0.65 4.04
CA PRO A 49 9.71 -1.07 2.87
C PRO A 49 8.93 -1.98 1.91
N LEU A 50 8.02 -2.82 2.42
CA LEU A 50 7.20 -3.70 1.59
C LEU A 50 6.24 -2.88 0.72
N ILE A 51 5.60 -1.88 1.32
CA ILE A 51 4.71 -0.95 0.61
C ILE A 51 5.52 -0.13 -0.42
N ALA A 52 6.67 0.42 0.00
CA ALA A 52 7.57 1.17 -0.88
C ALA A 52 8.01 0.36 -2.09
N GLY A 53 8.34 -0.93 -1.90
CA GLY A 53 8.72 -1.84 -2.98
C GLY A 53 7.61 -2.02 -4.02
N ARG A 54 6.35 -2.09 -3.60
CA ARG A 54 5.20 -2.18 -4.52
C ARG A 54 4.94 -0.88 -5.25
N LEU A 55 4.99 0.25 -4.56
CA LEU A 55 4.86 1.57 -5.19
C LEU A 55 5.95 1.78 -6.25
N LYS A 56 7.21 1.46 -5.92
CA LYS A 56 8.32 1.49 -6.86
C LYS A 56 8.06 0.61 -8.08
N ALA A 57 7.67 -0.65 -7.88
CA ALA A 57 7.41 -1.58 -8.99
C ALA A 57 6.30 -1.05 -9.92
N LYS A 58 5.21 -0.53 -9.35
CA LYS A 58 4.10 0.05 -10.12
C LYS A 58 4.56 1.28 -10.92
N ALA A 59 5.22 2.24 -10.26
CA ALA A 59 5.70 3.46 -10.90
C ALA A 59 6.65 3.15 -12.08
N LEU A 60 7.50 2.14 -11.93
CA LEU A 60 8.42 1.71 -13.00
C LEU A 60 7.71 0.92 -14.11
N SER A 61 6.66 0.16 -13.82
CA SER A 61 5.87 -0.55 -14.84
C SER A 61 5.04 0.37 -15.74
N GLN A 62 4.65 1.55 -15.23
CA GLN A 62 3.92 2.57 -15.99
C GLN A 62 4.81 3.39 -16.93
N ALA A 63 6.14 3.25 -16.84
CA ALA A 63 7.08 3.92 -17.74
C ALA A 63 7.23 3.21 -19.10
N ALA A 64 6.54 2.09 -19.34
CA ALA A 64 6.36 1.53 -20.68
C ALA A 64 5.44 2.46 -21.49
N PRO A 65 5.65 2.65 -22.82
CA PRO A 65 4.87 3.60 -23.60
C PRO A 65 3.39 3.24 -23.50
N ALA A 66 2.58 4.17 -22.98
CA ALA A 66 1.14 4.02 -22.98
C ALA A 66 0.64 4.12 -24.42
N ASP A 67 0.09 3.03 -24.96
CA ASP A 67 -0.86 3.13 -26.06
C ASP A 67 -1.98 4.09 -25.61
N SER A 68 -2.36 5.01 -26.49
CA SER A 68 -3.08 6.28 -26.25
C SER A 68 -4.51 6.21 -25.66
N GLY A 69 -4.84 5.22 -24.83
CA GLY A 69 -6.05 5.21 -24.00
C GLY A 69 -5.85 6.13 -22.80
N GLY A 70 -6.68 7.18 -22.69
CA GLY A 70 -6.54 8.24 -21.69
C GLY A 70 -6.23 7.74 -20.28
N GLN A 71 -5.32 8.44 -19.60
CA GLN A 71 -4.98 8.16 -18.20
C GLN A 71 -6.28 8.15 -17.38
N PRO A 72 -6.56 7.07 -16.61
CA PRO A 72 -7.70 7.09 -15.70
C PRO A 72 -7.54 8.26 -14.73
N GLU A 73 -8.67 8.89 -14.40
CA GLU A 73 -8.71 9.94 -13.38
C GLU A 73 -8.10 9.47 -12.04
N GLU A 74 -7.73 10.41 -11.17
CA GLU A 74 -7.22 10.08 -9.85
C GLU A 74 -8.25 9.24 -9.07
N GLY A 75 -7.84 8.04 -8.67
CA GLY A 75 -8.73 7.06 -8.04
C GLY A 75 -8.79 7.22 -6.53
N ILE A 76 -9.99 7.44 -6.00
CA ILE A 76 -10.27 7.50 -4.57
C ILE A 76 -11.14 6.31 -4.20
N ILE A 77 -10.71 5.58 -3.17
CA ILE A 77 -11.42 4.45 -2.59
C ILE A 77 -11.58 4.72 -1.09
N ILE A 78 -12.82 4.66 -0.60
CA ILE A 78 -13.12 4.67 0.83
C ILE A 78 -13.47 3.23 1.21
N LEU A 79 -12.81 2.71 2.25
CA LEU A 79 -13.02 1.36 2.76
C LEU A 79 -13.61 1.39 4.17
N ASP A 80 -14.35 0.37 4.55
CA ASP A 80 -14.74 0.12 5.94
C ASP A 80 -13.63 -0.58 6.74
N ASP A 81 -13.92 -0.91 7.99
CA ASP A 81 -12.99 -1.61 8.90
C ASP A 81 -12.64 -3.03 8.41
N GLY A 82 -13.49 -3.64 7.57
CA GLY A 82 -13.25 -4.91 6.90
C GLY A 82 -12.42 -4.80 5.63
N LEU A 83 -11.98 -3.58 5.27
CA LEU A 83 -11.31 -3.24 4.01
C LEU A 83 -12.21 -3.44 2.78
N GLU A 84 -13.53 -3.43 2.95
CA GLU A 84 -14.48 -3.49 1.85
C GLU A 84 -14.84 -2.07 1.37
N PRO A 85 -15.00 -1.84 0.04
CA PRO A 85 -15.30 -0.52 -0.47
C PRO A 85 -16.70 -0.03 -0.07
N VAL A 86 -16.75 1.14 0.55
CA VAL A 86 -18.00 1.86 0.83
C VAL A 86 -18.30 2.96 -0.20
N SER A 87 -17.26 3.49 -0.84
CA SER A 87 -17.40 4.48 -1.91
C SER A 87 -16.20 4.46 -2.85
N LEU A 88 -16.48 4.67 -4.14
CA LEU A 88 -15.52 4.65 -5.24
C LEU A 88 -15.90 5.77 -6.21
N ASN A 89 -14.94 6.59 -6.63
CA ASN A 89 -15.09 7.34 -7.88
C ASN A 89 -14.77 6.42 -9.09
N PRO A 90 -15.02 6.85 -10.34
CA PRO A 90 -14.68 6.04 -11.52
C PRO A 90 -13.20 5.56 -11.55
N GLY A 91 -12.24 6.43 -11.22
CA GLY A 91 -10.83 6.04 -11.10
C GLY A 91 -10.58 5.00 -9.99
N GLY A 92 -11.29 5.12 -8.87
CA GLY A 92 -11.27 4.18 -7.76
C GLY A 92 -11.81 2.81 -8.15
N SER A 93 -12.89 2.78 -8.93
CA SER A 93 -13.50 1.54 -9.46
C SER A 93 -12.53 0.79 -10.38
N TYR A 94 -11.80 1.52 -11.23
CA TYR A 94 -10.74 0.96 -12.06
C TYR A 94 -9.60 0.35 -11.21
N CYS A 95 -9.15 1.09 -10.19
CA CYS A 95 -8.13 0.62 -9.26
C CYS A 95 -8.57 -0.62 -8.48
N TRP A 96 -9.80 -0.64 -7.95
CA TRP A 96 -10.37 -1.75 -7.21
C TRP A 96 -10.43 -3.03 -8.05
N SER A 97 -10.96 -2.92 -9.26
CA SER A 97 -11.08 -4.05 -10.21
C SER A 97 -9.72 -4.61 -10.61
N SER A 98 -8.70 -3.75 -10.74
CA SER A 98 -7.33 -4.18 -11.03
C SER A 98 -6.69 -4.90 -9.83
N CYS A 99 -7.02 -4.48 -8.60
CA CYS A 99 -6.47 -5.05 -7.37
C CYS A 99 -7.00 -6.47 -7.10
N SER A 100 -8.28 -6.74 -7.34
CA SER A 100 -8.88 -8.08 -7.19
C SER A 100 -8.33 -9.09 -8.22
N ALA A 101 -8.02 -8.63 -9.43
CA ALA A 101 -7.30 -9.44 -10.41
C ALA A 101 -5.86 -9.77 -9.93
N TRP A 102 -5.24 -8.85 -9.19
CA TRP A 102 -3.88 -9.02 -8.65
C TRP A 102 -3.82 -9.99 -7.47
N SER A 103 -4.80 -9.95 -6.55
CA SER A 103 -4.89 -10.92 -5.45
C SER A 103 -5.08 -12.36 -5.96
N SER A 104 -5.70 -12.50 -7.13
CA SER A 104 -5.93 -13.79 -7.80
C SER A 104 -4.75 -14.25 -8.68
N SER A 105 -3.74 -13.38 -8.89
CA SER A 105 -2.58 -13.70 -9.74
C SER A 105 -1.52 -14.46 -8.93
N PRO A 106 -0.83 -15.46 -9.52
CA PRO A 106 0.29 -16.11 -8.84
C PRO A 106 1.34 -15.05 -8.49
N GLY A 107 1.63 -14.91 -7.19
CA GLY A 107 2.53 -13.88 -6.68
C GLY A 107 3.89 -13.90 -7.39
N PRO A 108 4.60 -12.76 -7.42
CA PRO A 108 5.90 -12.69 -8.09
C PRO A 108 6.82 -13.79 -7.53
N ARG A 109 7.28 -14.66 -8.43
CA ARG A 109 8.21 -15.72 -8.08
C ARG A 109 9.50 -15.04 -7.62
N CYS A 110 9.80 -15.11 -6.33
CA CYS A 110 11.02 -14.55 -5.76
C CYS A 110 12.21 -15.17 -6.52
N PRO A 111 13.01 -14.38 -7.26
CA PRO A 111 14.20 -14.90 -7.90
C PRO A 111 15.22 -15.12 -6.77
N GLY A 112 15.40 -16.37 -6.35
CA GLY A 112 16.36 -16.70 -5.29
C GLY A 112 16.09 -17.97 -4.48
N ARG A 113 14.92 -18.62 -4.56
CA ARG A 113 14.73 -19.92 -3.91
C ARG A 113 15.31 -21.06 -4.77
N SER A 114 16.62 -21.06 -4.96
CA SER A 114 17.35 -22.31 -5.20
C SER A 114 17.45 -23.03 -3.87
N GLY A 115 16.67 -24.09 -3.69
CA GLY A 115 16.60 -24.82 -2.43
C GLY A 115 16.06 -26.23 -2.63
N SER A 116 16.92 -27.05 -3.25
CA SER A 116 17.03 -28.50 -3.20
C SER A 116 15.78 -29.35 -2.96
N SER A 117 15.29 -29.96 -4.03
CA SER A 117 14.75 -31.31 -3.99
C SER A 117 15.90 -32.31 -3.80
N ALA A 118 16.02 -32.89 -2.61
CA ALA A 118 16.63 -34.21 -2.42
C ALA A 118 15.93 -34.87 -1.24
N CYS A 119 14.93 -35.68 -1.58
CA CYS A 119 14.30 -36.68 -0.73
C CYS A 119 15.30 -37.85 -0.57
N GLY A 120 15.50 -38.32 0.66
CA GLY A 120 16.29 -39.52 0.94
C GLY A 120 16.19 -39.90 2.41
N ARG A 121 15.54 -41.05 2.65
CA ARG A 121 15.40 -41.70 3.96
C ARG A 121 16.74 -42.16 4.52
#